data_AF-A0A250XDT8-F1
#
_entry.id   AF-A0A250XDT8-F1
#
_cell.length_a   1.000
_cell.length_b   1.000
_cell.length_c   1.000
_cell.angle_alpha   90.00
_cell.angle_beta   90.00
_cell.angle_gamma   90.00
#
_symmetry.space_group_name_H-M   'P 1'
#
loop_
_entity.id
_entity.type
_entity.pdbx_description
1 polymer ?
#
loop_
_entity_poly.entity_id
_entity_poly.type
_entity_poly.pdbx_seq_one_letter_code
_entity_poly.pdbx_strand_id
1 'polypeptide(L)'
;MIIPYNCTGEITLALVFKLFYSLFLFVGVLFTAPAILGLEHVDDTCKSLLLKGRYNATGHSVADSSSSSVTSDLRIPQVIHHGMIRLVAVVGERHSGTTYLRNLLKANLDPVSHFVRDNFCSFKHFHQVKRDPCPDLNLTLAVVIFRNPYDWAMSMHQQCYCRKTNQEYQAYMENVTFSTFMTRDWIQDVYSELAQPPWRGPLTDPQSGKSYYSHIMQCRAIKIRSQLAIASWAPHVEFVRHEDILHPRDAHRWLSRLIAKYKLLPSKSRTLRPIFLYKGMEQERSFNAGKAMSESVWFNTSLLETNKTVREQVHLVTKMMDQTVEVQELCYGYLMSA
;
A
#
# COMPACT_ATOMS: atom_id res chain seq x y z
N MET A 1 -2.79 58.44 14.52
CA MET A 1 -3.64 58.04 13.38
C MET A 1 -2.80 57.14 12.49
N ILE A 2 -3.34 55.97 12.13
CA ILE A 2 -2.65 54.71 11.83
C ILE A 2 -2.88 54.36 10.34
N ILE A 3 -1.78 54.14 9.59
CA ILE A 3 -1.57 53.38 8.33
C ILE A 3 -2.32 53.85 7.04
N PRO A 4 -1.72 53.73 5.82
CA PRO A 4 -1.78 52.49 5.05
C PRO A 4 -0.41 51.95 4.55
N TYR A 5 -0.31 50.62 4.60
CA TYR A 5 0.71 49.78 3.99
C TYR A 5 0.50 49.77 2.48
N ASN A 6 1.57 49.82 1.70
CA ASN A 6 1.55 49.43 0.30
C ASN A 6 2.30 48.10 0.13
N CYS A 7 1.55 47.12 -0.36
CA CYS A 7 2.00 45.81 -0.82
C CYS A 7 2.50 45.91 -2.27
N THR A 8 3.66 45.32 -2.56
CA THR A 8 4.06 44.68 -3.85
C THR A 8 5.32 43.86 -3.50
N GLY A 9 5.31 42.52 -3.55
CA GLY A 9 5.51 41.67 -4.75
C GLY A 9 6.99 41.77 -5.17
N GLU A 10 7.88 40.76 -5.07
CA GLU A 10 7.78 39.37 -5.50
C GLU A 10 8.74 38.46 -4.68
N ILE A 11 8.29 37.25 -4.30
CA ILE A 11 9.14 36.12 -3.93
C ILE A 11 8.81 35.00 -4.91
N THR A 12 9.78 34.63 -5.74
CA THR A 12 9.68 33.49 -6.66
C THR A 12 9.76 32.20 -5.85
N LEU A 13 8.59 31.65 -5.50
CA LEU A 13 8.47 30.32 -4.89
C LEU A 13 8.69 29.25 -5.97
N ALA A 14 9.78 28.51 -5.86
CA ALA A 14 10.06 27.32 -6.66
C ALA A 14 9.08 26.19 -6.28
N LEU A 15 7.96 26.14 -6.99
CA LEU A 15 7.02 25.03 -7.05
C LEU A 15 7.03 24.53 -8.50
N VAL A 16 7.35 23.24 -8.69
CA VAL A 16 6.95 22.33 -9.81
C VAL A 16 7.94 21.15 -10.03
N PHE A 17 9.06 21.03 -9.31
CA PHE A 17 9.98 19.88 -9.49
C PHE A 17 9.82 18.75 -8.44
N LYS A 18 9.31 17.59 -8.90
CA LYS A 18 9.52 16.18 -8.42
C LYS A 18 8.27 15.29 -8.28
N LEU A 19 7.14 15.66 -8.88
CA LEU A 19 6.03 14.70 -9.04
C LEU A 19 6.11 13.81 -10.30
N PHE A 20 7.17 13.87 -11.13
CA PHE A 20 7.20 13.09 -12.39
C PHE A 20 8.57 12.65 -12.97
N TYR A 21 9.68 12.64 -12.19
CA TYR A 21 11.00 12.17 -12.68
C TYR A 21 11.46 10.95 -11.86
N SER A 22 11.89 9.80 -12.38
CA SER A 22 12.05 9.28 -13.75
C SER A 22 12.22 7.76 -13.61
N LEU A 23 11.20 6.95 -13.90
CA LEU A 23 11.16 6.19 -15.14
C LEU A 23 11.72 7.02 -16.33
N PHE A 24 12.84 6.56 -16.89
CA PHE A 24 13.61 7.14 -18.01
C PHE A 24 14.49 8.37 -17.73
N LEU A 25 15.81 8.11 -17.71
CA LEU A 25 16.98 8.90 -18.14
C LEU A 25 18.16 7.91 -18.01
N PHE A 26 18.96 7.53 -19.01
CA PHE A 26 19.42 8.21 -20.22
C PHE A 26 19.84 7.16 -21.27
N VAL A 27 19.29 7.23 -22.48
CA VAL A 27 19.93 6.72 -23.69
C VAL A 27 20.46 7.94 -24.43
N GLY A 28 21.77 7.95 -24.68
CA GLY A 28 22.43 8.75 -25.71
C GLY A 28 23.18 9.99 -25.22
N VAL A 29 24.52 9.92 -25.15
CA VAL A 29 25.43 10.58 -26.12
C VAL A 29 26.74 9.78 -26.23
N LEU A 30 27.03 9.40 -27.49
CA LEU A 30 28.27 9.02 -28.17
C LEU A 30 29.61 8.95 -27.42
N PHE A 31 30.28 7.79 -27.56
CA PHE A 31 31.62 7.71 -28.14
C PHE A 31 31.72 6.51 -29.10
N THR A 32 32.35 6.74 -30.24
CA THR A 32 32.51 5.81 -31.37
C THR A 32 33.76 4.94 -31.25
N ALA A 33 33.54 3.62 -31.43
CA ALA A 33 34.41 2.57 -32.04
C ALA A 33 35.66 2.05 -31.28
N PRO A 34 36.18 0.85 -31.63
CA PRO A 34 35.48 -0.45 -31.78
C PRO A 34 36.22 -1.62 -31.06
N ALA A 35 35.58 -2.80 -31.06
CA ALA A 35 36.19 -4.15 -31.15
C ALA A 35 35.98 -5.15 -29.97
N ILE A 36 35.21 -6.21 -30.29
CA ILE A 36 35.55 -7.64 -30.18
C ILE A 36 35.14 -8.44 -28.92
N LEU A 37 34.41 -9.55 -29.20
CA LEU A 37 33.86 -10.66 -28.39
C LEU A 37 32.65 -10.31 -27.51
N GLY A 38 31.42 -10.82 -27.73
CA GLY A 38 31.02 -12.13 -28.20
C GLY A 38 30.55 -12.94 -26.99
N LEU A 39 29.24 -12.91 -26.67
CA LEU A 39 28.53 -13.88 -25.84
C LEU A 39 27.01 -13.65 -25.95
N GLU A 40 26.29 -14.76 -25.93
CA GLU A 40 24.97 -14.98 -26.51
C GLU A 40 23.79 -14.47 -25.67
N HIS A 41 22.69 -14.26 -26.38
CA HIS A 41 21.39 -13.75 -25.95
C HIS A 41 20.73 -14.57 -24.83
N VAL A 42 20.24 -13.87 -23.80
CA VAL A 42 19.13 -14.31 -22.95
C VAL A 42 17.91 -13.45 -23.27
N ASP A 43 16.78 -14.15 -23.44
CA ASP A 43 15.51 -13.74 -24.03
C ASP A 43 14.74 -12.65 -23.25
N ASP A 44 14.09 -11.75 -23.99
CA ASP A 44 13.61 -10.42 -23.56
C ASP A 44 12.07 -10.39 -23.48
N THR A 45 11.46 -11.30 -22.71
CA THR A 45 9.99 -11.49 -22.65
C THR A 45 9.26 -10.59 -21.62
N CYS A 46 9.88 -9.54 -21.07
CA CYS A 46 9.24 -8.71 -20.02
C CYS A 46 8.84 -7.29 -20.47
N LYS A 47 9.03 -6.93 -21.75
CA LYS A 47 8.74 -5.58 -22.26
C LYS A 47 7.39 -5.40 -22.96
N SER A 48 6.62 -6.44 -23.25
CA SER A 48 5.39 -6.31 -24.07
C SER A 48 4.07 -6.10 -23.30
N LEU A 49 4.07 -6.10 -21.96
CA LEU A 49 2.84 -6.01 -21.15
C LEU A 49 2.54 -4.62 -20.53
N LEU A 50 3.34 -3.59 -20.82
CA LEU A 50 3.16 -2.25 -20.22
C LEU A 50 2.76 -1.13 -21.20
N LEU A 51 2.50 -1.43 -22.47
CA LEU A 51 2.02 -0.45 -23.45
C LEU A 51 0.92 -1.04 -24.34
N LYS A 52 -0.32 -1.11 -23.83
CA LYS A 52 -1.55 -1.11 -24.65
C LYS A 52 -2.75 -0.68 -23.81
N GLY A 53 -2.87 0.64 -23.65
CA GLY A 53 -4.02 1.30 -23.05
C GLY A 53 -4.30 2.62 -23.77
N ARG A 54 -4.73 2.55 -25.03
CA ARG A 54 -5.38 3.68 -25.72
C ARG A 54 -6.63 3.20 -26.44
N TYR A 55 -7.75 3.77 -26.01
CA TYR A 55 -9.01 3.81 -26.76
C TYR A 55 -8.80 4.60 -28.05
N ASN A 56 -9.35 4.10 -29.16
CA ASN A 56 -10.12 4.93 -30.09
C ASN A 56 -11.03 4.05 -30.97
N ALA A 57 -12.27 4.51 -31.08
CA ALA A 57 -13.26 4.06 -32.03
C ALA A 57 -12.96 4.70 -33.39
N THR A 58 -12.98 3.91 -34.46
CA THR A 58 -13.58 4.20 -35.79
C THR A 58 -13.26 3.03 -36.70
N GLY A 59 -14.28 2.52 -37.38
CA GLY A 59 -14.13 1.39 -38.30
C GLY A 59 -13.59 1.81 -39.66
N HIS A 60 -13.02 0.86 -40.39
CA HIS A 60 -13.28 0.59 -41.80
C HIS A 60 -12.74 -0.80 -42.15
N SER A 61 -13.55 -1.54 -42.91
CA SER A 61 -13.26 -2.83 -43.52
C SER A 61 -12.27 -2.69 -44.66
N VAL A 62 -11.37 -3.67 -44.86
CA VAL A 62 -11.05 -4.30 -46.17
C VAL A 62 -10.41 -5.67 -45.90
N ALA A 63 -10.82 -6.66 -46.69
CA ALA A 63 -10.31 -8.03 -46.74
C ALA A 63 -8.96 -8.12 -47.49
N ASP A 64 -8.07 -9.04 -47.12
CA ASP A 64 -7.82 -10.25 -47.92
C ASP A 64 -6.70 -11.14 -47.39
N SER A 65 -6.83 -12.40 -47.81
CA SER A 65 -6.04 -13.61 -47.63
C SER A 65 -4.51 -13.50 -47.69
N SER A 66 -3.83 -14.30 -46.86
CA SER A 66 -2.93 -15.36 -47.35
C SER A 66 -2.39 -16.24 -46.22
N SER A 67 -2.31 -17.53 -46.55
CA SER A 67 -2.01 -18.67 -45.72
C SER A 67 -0.50 -18.90 -45.56
N SER A 68 -0.04 -19.09 -44.32
CA SER A 68 1.23 -19.76 -44.05
C SER A 68 1.14 -20.52 -42.73
N SER A 69 1.18 -21.85 -42.81
CA SER A 69 1.14 -22.77 -41.69
C SER A 69 2.41 -22.66 -40.86
N VAL A 70 2.30 -21.98 -39.72
CA VAL A 70 3.27 -22.08 -38.63
C VAL A 70 2.60 -22.92 -37.57
N THR A 71 3.24 -24.04 -37.21
CA THR A 71 2.90 -24.86 -36.05
C THR A 71 3.10 -24.02 -34.79
N SER A 72 2.09 -23.20 -34.49
CA SER A 72 1.98 -22.49 -33.23
C SER A 72 1.71 -23.52 -32.17
N ASP A 73 2.74 -23.77 -31.37
CA ASP A 73 2.67 -24.35 -30.05
C ASP A 73 1.66 -23.51 -29.24
N LEU A 74 0.40 -23.91 -29.36
CA LEU A 74 -0.74 -23.30 -28.72
C LEU A 74 -0.62 -23.66 -27.25
N ARG A 75 0.22 -22.89 -26.54
CA ARG A 75 -0.01 -22.60 -25.13
C ARG A 75 -1.36 -21.91 -25.06
N ILE A 76 -2.42 -22.72 -25.05
CA ILE A 76 -3.73 -22.32 -24.57
C ILE A 76 -3.42 -21.67 -23.21
N PRO A 77 -3.66 -20.35 -23.03
CA PRO A 77 -3.48 -19.75 -21.72
C PRO A 77 -4.29 -20.61 -20.77
N GLN A 78 -3.62 -21.20 -19.77
CA GLN A 78 -4.29 -22.01 -18.78
C GLN A 78 -5.51 -21.21 -18.34
N VAL A 79 -6.69 -21.66 -18.77
CA VAL A 79 -7.94 -21.21 -18.20
C VAL A 79 -7.84 -21.77 -16.81
N ILE A 80 -7.25 -20.99 -15.91
CA ILE A 80 -7.28 -21.24 -14.48
C ILE A 80 -8.76 -21.47 -14.26
N HIS A 81 -9.13 -22.72 -13.96
CA HIS A 81 -10.45 -23.03 -13.46
C HIS A 81 -10.49 -22.30 -12.12
N HIS A 82 -10.81 -21.01 -12.20
CA HIS A 82 -10.90 -20.09 -11.09
C HIS A 82 -11.97 -20.69 -10.20
N GLY A 83 -11.54 -21.46 -9.20
CA GLY A 83 -12.36 -21.78 -8.08
C GLY A 83 -12.94 -20.45 -7.62
N MET A 84 -14.26 -20.38 -7.56
CA MET A 84 -14.96 -19.21 -7.06
C MET A 84 -14.26 -18.80 -5.77
N ILE A 85 -13.79 -17.54 -5.68
CA ILE A 85 -13.20 -17.03 -4.44
C ILE A 85 -14.17 -17.35 -3.31
N ARG A 86 -13.73 -18.10 -2.30
CA ARG A 86 -14.55 -18.43 -1.12
C ARG A 86 -14.18 -17.56 0.06
N LEU A 87 -12.97 -17.03 0.04
CA LEU A 87 -12.36 -16.35 1.15
C LEU A 87 -11.77 -15.01 0.71
N VAL A 88 -12.06 -13.96 1.47
CA VAL A 88 -11.47 -12.64 1.30
C VAL A 88 -10.68 -12.32 2.57
N ALA A 89 -9.36 -12.32 2.47
CA ALA A 89 -8.45 -12.01 3.57
C ALA A 89 -8.06 -10.53 3.51
N VAL A 90 -8.26 -9.79 4.60
CA VAL A 90 -7.80 -8.39 4.70
C VAL A 90 -6.41 -8.37 5.32
N VAL A 91 -5.47 -7.76 4.61
CA VAL A 91 -4.07 -7.59 5.05
C VAL A 91 -3.76 -6.09 5.10
N GLY A 92 -2.97 -5.68 6.08
CA GLY A 92 -2.54 -4.29 6.16
C GLY A 92 -1.84 -4.00 7.48
N GLU A 93 -1.19 -2.85 7.53
CA GLU A 93 -0.56 -2.39 8.76
C GLU A 93 -1.61 -2.02 9.81
N ARG A 94 -1.19 -1.94 11.08
CA ARG A 94 -2.05 -1.30 12.09
C ARG A 94 -2.35 0.12 11.64
N HIS A 95 -3.52 0.65 11.96
CA HIS A 95 -3.93 2.00 11.56
C HIS A 95 -4.03 2.27 10.05
N SER A 96 -3.87 1.27 9.16
CA SER A 96 -4.09 1.47 7.72
C SER A 96 -5.57 1.39 7.30
N GLY A 97 -6.48 1.12 8.23
CA GLY A 97 -7.92 1.01 7.94
C GLY A 97 -8.40 -0.43 7.69
N THR A 98 -7.63 -1.45 8.07
CA THR A 98 -8.02 -2.86 7.93
C THR A 98 -9.40 -3.18 8.52
N THR A 99 -9.76 -2.58 9.67
CA THR A 99 -11.07 -2.80 10.30
C THR A 99 -12.21 -2.21 9.47
N TYR A 100 -12.02 -1.00 8.94
CA TYR A 100 -12.97 -0.35 8.03
C TYR A 100 -13.18 -1.21 6.79
N LEU A 101 -12.09 -1.59 6.11
CA LEU A 101 -12.15 -2.41 4.90
C LEU A 101 -12.82 -3.77 5.14
N ARG A 102 -12.48 -4.46 6.23
CA ARG A 102 -13.11 -5.72 6.60
C ARG A 102 -14.63 -5.56 6.75
N ASN A 103 -15.05 -4.50 7.43
CA ASN A 103 -16.48 -4.26 7.66
C ASN A 103 -17.20 -3.78 6.39
N LEU A 104 -16.52 -3.02 5.51
CA LEU A 104 -16.99 -2.69 4.16
C LEU A 104 -17.31 -3.97 3.37
N LEU A 105 -16.35 -4.90 3.32
CA LEU A 105 -16.49 -6.16 2.60
C LEU A 105 -17.58 -7.05 3.22
N LYS A 106 -17.58 -7.23 4.55
CA LYS A 106 -18.60 -8.03 5.26
C LYS A 106 -20.02 -7.51 5.05
N ALA A 107 -20.20 -6.20 5.04
CA ALA A 107 -21.51 -5.60 4.90
C ALA A 107 -22.08 -5.71 3.48
N ASN A 108 -21.23 -5.93 2.47
CA ASN A 108 -21.62 -5.79 1.07
C ASN A 108 -21.37 -7.03 0.19
N LEU A 109 -20.68 -8.06 0.68
CA LEU A 109 -20.55 -9.36 0.02
C LEU A 109 -21.56 -10.36 0.57
N ASP A 110 -21.94 -11.35 -0.24
CA ASP A 110 -22.82 -12.44 0.20
C ASP A 110 -22.08 -13.33 1.23
N PRO A 111 -22.55 -13.40 2.49
CA PRO A 111 -21.84 -14.09 3.56
C PRO A 111 -21.89 -15.61 3.45
N VAL A 112 -22.80 -16.17 2.62
CA VAL A 112 -22.87 -17.61 2.36
C VAL A 112 -21.77 -18.02 1.39
N SER A 113 -21.49 -17.18 0.40
CA SER A 113 -20.51 -17.46 -0.65
C SER A 113 -19.10 -17.00 -0.29
N HIS A 114 -18.98 -15.91 0.49
CA HIS A 114 -17.70 -15.23 0.75
C HIS A 114 -17.46 -15.04 2.26
N PHE A 115 -16.47 -15.74 2.80
CA PHE A 115 -15.99 -15.51 4.16
C PHE A 115 -15.00 -14.34 4.16
N VAL A 116 -15.19 -13.34 5.01
CA VAL A 116 -14.24 -12.22 5.16
C VAL A 116 -13.52 -12.33 6.50
N ARG A 117 -12.18 -12.45 6.49
CA ARG A 117 -11.36 -12.66 7.70
C ARG A 117 -10.15 -11.72 7.80
N ASP A 118 -9.62 -11.64 9.01
CA ASP A 118 -8.43 -10.85 9.38
C ASP A 118 -7.11 -11.63 9.29
N ASN A 119 -7.14 -12.84 8.74
CA ASN A 119 -5.98 -13.70 8.61
C ASN A 119 -5.81 -14.08 7.14
N PHE A 120 -4.57 -14.05 6.65
CA PHE A 120 -4.24 -14.64 5.36
C PHE A 120 -3.53 -15.97 5.58
N CYS A 121 -2.23 -16.06 5.29
CA CYS A 121 -1.38 -17.16 5.78
C CYS A 121 -0.95 -16.95 7.25
N SER A 122 -1.11 -15.73 7.76
CA SER A 122 -0.84 -15.34 9.15
C SER A 122 -1.78 -14.20 9.57
N PHE A 123 -1.58 -13.66 10.77
CA PHE A 123 -2.34 -12.49 11.23
C PHE A 123 -2.09 -11.27 10.33
N LYS A 124 -3.14 -10.51 9.99
CA LYS A 124 -3.10 -9.38 9.03
C LYS A 124 -2.00 -8.35 9.25
N HIS A 125 -1.58 -8.16 10.49
CA HIS A 125 -0.58 -7.15 10.87
C HIS A 125 0.84 -7.72 10.94
N PHE A 126 1.07 -8.99 10.62
CA PHE A 126 2.43 -9.55 10.56
C PHE A 126 3.05 -9.39 9.17
N HIS A 127 4.34 -9.69 9.06
CA HIS A 127 4.97 -9.87 7.75
C HIS A 127 4.30 -11.05 7.05
N GLN A 128 3.95 -10.85 5.78
CA GLN A 128 3.38 -11.92 4.96
C GLN A 128 4.53 -12.59 4.21
N VAL A 129 4.66 -13.89 4.42
CA VAL A 129 5.67 -14.76 3.81
C VAL A 129 4.93 -15.96 3.27
N LYS A 130 5.22 -16.36 2.03
CA LYS A 130 4.71 -17.61 1.47
C LYS A 130 5.21 -18.76 2.33
N ARG A 131 4.32 -19.49 2.99
CA ARG A 131 4.64 -20.70 3.74
C ARG A 131 3.64 -21.78 3.40
N ASP A 132 4.11 -23.01 3.36
CA ASP A 132 3.24 -24.18 3.33
C ASP A 132 3.03 -24.74 4.76
N PRO A 133 1.77 -25.03 5.13
CA PRO A 133 0.55 -24.72 4.38
C PRO A 133 0.11 -23.26 4.56
N CYS A 134 -0.27 -22.59 3.46
CA CYS A 134 -1.18 -21.44 3.48
C CYS A 134 -2.56 -21.92 3.03
N PRO A 135 -3.46 -22.25 3.96
CA PRO A 135 -4.70 -22.95 3.63
C PRO A 135 -5.55 -22.16 2.62
N ASP A 136 -6.10 -22.88 1.64
CA ASP A 136 -7.02 -22.35 0.62
C ASP A 136 -6.46 -21.19 -0.21
N LEU A 137 -5.13 -21.11 -0.39
CA LEU A 137 -4.49 -20.02 -1.14
C LEU A 137 -5.11 -19.79 -2.53
N ASN A 138 -5.44 -20.88 -3.25
CA ASN A 138 -6.07 -20.83 -4.59
C ASN A 138 -7.54 -20.37 -4.56
N LEU A 139 -8.18 -20.32 -3.40
CA LEU A 139 -9.57 -19.90 -3.20
C LEU A 139 -9.69 -18.58 -2.42
N THR A 140 -8.55 -17.95 -2.14
CA THR A 140 -8.45 -16.76 -1.30
C THR A 140 -8.05 -15.54 -2.11
N LEU A 141 -8.84 -14.47 -2.00
CA LEU A 141 -8.46 -13.12 -2.42
C LEU A 141 -7.82 -12.38 -1.25
N ALA A 142 -6.55 -12.01 -1.38
CA ALA A 142 -5.88 -11.12 -0.43
C ALA A 142 -6.15 -9.66 -0.82
N VAL A 143 -6.87 -8.91 0.03
CA VAL A 143 -7.09 -7.47 -0.14
C VAL A 143 -6.16 -6.73 0.82
N VAL A 144 -5.14 -6.08 0.26
CA VAL A 144 -4.08 -5.38 0.98
C VAL A 144 -4.38 -3.89 1.01
N ILE A 145 -4.51 -3.32 2.21
CA ILE A 145 -4.80 -1.90 2.41
C ILE A 145 -3.61 -1.11 2.95
N PHE A 146 -3.27 -0.05 2.21
CA PHE A 146 -2.29 0.95 2.58
C PHE A 146 -2.98 2.26 2.98
N ARG A 147 -2.27 3.11 3.71
CA ARG A 147 -2.71 4.44 4.09
C ARG A 147 -1.58 5.43 3.85
N ASN A 148 -1.88 6.70 3.62
CA ASN A 148 -0.84 7.72 3.54
C ASN A 148 0.02 7.71 4.84
N PRO A 149 1.34 7.90 4.72
CA PRO A 149 2.26 7.72 5.84
C PRO A 149 2.04 8.73 6.97
N TYR A 150 1.59 9.94 6.65
CA TYR A 150 1.37 11.02 7.62
C TYR A 150 0.23 10.68 8.59
N ASP A 151 -0.98 10.45 8.05
CA ASP A 151 -2.13 10.11 8.88
C ASP A 151 -1.95 8.77 9.59
N TRP A 152 -1.22 7.84 8.96
CA TRP A 152 -0.87 6.58 9.57
C TRP A 152 0.00 6.76 10.81
N ALA A 153 1.09 7.53 10.70
CA ALA A 153 2.03 7.74 11.80
C ALA A 153 1.34 8.49 12.96
N MET A 154 0.59 9.55 12.65
CA MET A 154 -0.18 10.29 13.63
C MET A 154 -1.22 9.39 14.32
N SER A 155 -1.97 8.59 13.57
CA SER A 155 -2.96 7.68 14.14
C SER A 155 -2.33 6.59 15.01
N MET A 156 -1.15 6.10 14.64
CA MET A 156 -0.43 5.07 15.39
C MET A 156 0.22 5.62 16.66
N HIS A 157 0.68 6.86 16.64
CA HIS A 157 1.13 7.56 17.85
C HIS A 157 -0.02 7.80 18.82
N GLN A 158 -1.13 8.36 18.33
CA GLN A 158 -2.30 8.70 19.14
C GLN A 158 -3.04 7.48 19.71
N GLN A 159 -2.90 6.29 19.11
CA GLN A 159 -3.64 5.11 19.54
C GLN A 159 -2.77 3.86 19.46
N CYS A 160 -1.64 3.84 20.18
CA CYS A 160 -0.76 2.68 20.15
C CYS A 160 -1.45 1.43 20.72
N TYR A 161 -1.73 0.44 19.86
CA TYR A 161 -2.20 -0.90 20.24
C TYR A 161 -1.18 -1.72 21.08
N CYS A 162 -0.04 -1.13 21.40
CA CYS A 162 0.96 -1.72 22.29
C CYS A 162 0.59 -1.61 23.78
N ARG A 163 -0.53 -0.97 24.14
CA ARG A 163 -0.97 -0.73 25.52
C ARG A 163 -2.24 -1.51 25.83
N LYS A 164 -2.25 -2.23 26.94
CA LYS A 164 -3.33 -3.10 27.39
C LYS A 164 -4.32 -2.39 28.30
N THR A 165 -3.89 -1.33 28.99
CA THR A 165 -4.72 -0.59 29.95
C THR A 165 -4.78 0.91 29.62
N ASN A 166 -5.83 1.58 30.09
CA ASN A 166 -5.96 3.04 29.97
C ASN A 166 -4.81 3.77 30.70
N GLN A 167 -4.36 3.24 31.84
CA GLN A 167 -3.25 3.83 32.60
C GLN A 167 -1.94 3.77 31.82
N GLU A 168 -1.63 2.63 31.21
CA GLU A 168 -0.46 2.48 30.33
C GLU A 168 -0.52 3.42 29.13
N TYR A 169 -1.71 3.63 28.58
CA TYR A 169 -1.94 4.57 27.49
C TYR A 169 -1.70 6.02 27.93
N GLN A 170 -2.24 6.46 29.07
CA GLN A 170 -2.01 7.82 29.57
C GLN A 170 -0.54 8.07 29.87
N ALA A 171 0.10 7.18 30.62
CA ALA A 171 1.52 7.26 30.92
C ALA A 171 2.37 7.31 29.63
N TYR A 172 1.97 6.59 28.59
CA TYR A 172 2.64 6.67 27.30
C TYR A 172 2.46 8.03 26.62
N MET A 173 1.24 8.56 26.58
CA MET A 173 0.95 9.85 25.93
C MET A 173 1.60 11.03 26.67
N GLU A 174 1.78 10.92 27.99
CA GLU A 174 2.50 11.91 28.81
C GLU A 174 4.01 11.89 28.55
N ASN A 175 4.60 10.71 28.33
CA ASN A 175 6.06 10.56 28.27
C ASN A 175 6.62 10.42 26.85
N VAL A 176 5.80 10.07 25.86
CA VAL A 176 6.27 9.80 24.49
C VAL A 176 5.68 10.82 23.52
N THR A 177 6.47 11.86 23.26
CA THR A 177 6.17 12.85 22.23
C THR A 177 6.12 12.20 20.83
N PHE A 178 5.48 12.87 19.87
CA PHE A 178 5.50 12.41 18.48
C PHE A 178 6.93 12.29 17.93
N SER A 179 7.81 13.22 18.30
CA SER A 179 9.22 13.15 17.91
C SER A 179 9.89 11.89 18.44
N THR A 180 9.76 11.62 19.74
CA THR A 180 10.31 10.42 20.38
C THR A 180 9.72 9.14 19.75
N PHE A 181 8.43 9.11 19.44
CA PHE A 181 7.78 7.99 18.76
C PHE A 181 8.38 7.74 17.37
N MET A 182 8.64 8.81 16.61
CA MET A 182 9.17 8.74 15.26
C MET A 182 10.63 8.31 15.22
N THR A 183 11.47 8.71 16.18
CA THR A 183 12.94 8.56 16.10
C THR A 183 13.53 7.47 16.99
N ARG A 184 12.78 6.93 17.96
CA ARG A 184 13.28 5.82 18.79
C ARG A 184 13.44 4.54 17.97
N ASP A 185 14.25 3.62 18.46
CA ASP A 185 14.35 2.28 17.87
C ASP A 185 13.03 1.49 18.03
N TRP A 186 12.68 0.73 16.99
CA TRP A 186 11.44 -0.05 16.89
C TRP A 186 11.70 -1.57 16.93
N ILE A 187 12.55 -1.99 17.86
CA ILE A 187 13.02 -3.39 17.98
C ILE A 187 12.00 -4.28 18.73
N GLN A 188 11.18 -3.69 19.61
CA GLN A 188 10.27 -4.39 20.52
C GLN A 188 8.80 -4.00 20.28
N ASP A 189 8.35 -4.13 19.04
CA ASP A 189 6.91 -4.09 18.79
C ASP A 189 6.27 -5.35 19.38
N VAL A 190 5.36 -5.20 20.35
CA VAL A 190 4.63 -6.29 21.01
C VAL A 190 4.10 -7.32 20.01
N TYR A 191 3.63 -6.88 18.84
CA TYR A 191 3.14 -7.82 17.81
C TYR A 191 4.26 -8.54 17.05
N SER A 192 5.41 -7.91 16.87
CA SER A 192 6.59 -8.59 16.32
C SER A 192 7.10 -9.65 17.29
N GLU A 193 7.05 -9.39 18.60
CA GLU A 193 7.40 -10.39 19.61
C GLU A 193 6.44 -11.58 19.62
N LEU A 194 5.14 -11.32 19.50
CA LEU A 194 4.10 -12.36 19.40
C LEU A 194 4.14 -13.14 18.08
N ALA A 195 4.68 -12.55 17.01
CA ALA A 195 4.83 -13.23 15.74
C ALA A 195 5.93 -14.29 15.82
N GLN A 196 5.59 -15.52 15.43
CA GLN A 196 6.56 -16.60 15.26
C GLN A 196 7.37 -16.39 13.97
N PRO A 197 8.61 -16.87 13.86
CA PRO A 197 9.32 -16.92 12.60
C PRO A 197 8.51 -17.69 11.54
N PRO A 198 8.45 -17.23 10.26
CA PRO A 198 9.11 -16.05 9.70
C PRO A 198 8.28 -14.75 9.74
N TRP A 199 7.08 -14.77 10.32
CA TRP A 199 6.11 -13.66 10.29
C TRP A 199 6.50 -12.46 11.18
N ARG A 200 7.50 -12.66 12.05
CA ARG A 200 8.17 -11.59 12.82
C ARG A 200 8.90 -10.58 11.93
N GLY A 201 9.24 -10.97 10.70
CA GLY A 201 10.16 -10.22 9.87
C GLY A 201 11.59 -10.37 10.38
N PRO A 202 12.56 -9.76 9.68
CA PRO A 202 13.94 -9.90 10.07
C PRO A 202 14.26 -8.98 11.26
N LEU A 203 14.95 -9.51 12.28
CA LEU A 203 15.29 -8.77 13.50
C LEU A 203 16.55 -7.92 13.34
N THR A 204 17.51 -8.45 12.60
CA THR A 204 18.82 -7.85 12.36
C THR A 204 19.20 -8.01 10.91
N ASP A 205 19.77 -6.96 10.34
CA ASP A 205 20.34 -7.00 9.01
C ASP A 205 21.51 -7.97 8.95
N PRO A 206 21.50 -8.98 8.05
CA PRO A 206 22.49 -10.04 8.06
C PRO A 206 23.87 -9.53 7.65
N GLN A 207 23.98 -8.39 6.96
CA GLN A 207 25.25 -7.80 6.56
C GLN A 207 25.86 -6.93 7.67
N SER A 208 25.05 -6.07 8.29
CA SER A 208 25.52 -5.08 9.27
C SER A 208 25.36 -5.52 10.73
N GLY A 209 24.58 -6.57 11.00
CA GLY A 209 24.21 -7.01 12.36
C GLY A 209 23.32 -6.01 13.11
N LYS A 210 23.00 -4.85 12.52
CA LYS A 210 22.18 -3.80 13.14
C LYS A 210 20.71 -4.18 13.12
N SER A 211 19.94 -3.62 14.05
CA SER A 211 18.49 -3.78 14.01
C SER A 211 17.92 -3.23 12.70
N TYR A 212 16.96 -3.96 12.12
CA TYR A 212 16.26 -3.53 10.91
C TYR A 212 15.36 -2.30 11.11
N TYR A 213 15.10 -1.89 12.36
CA TYR A 213 14.11 -0.88 12.69
C TYR A 213 14.70 0.22 13.56
N SER A 214 15.60 1.04 13.01
CA SER A 214 16.14 2.21 13.74
C SER A 214 15.09 3.29 14.00
N HIS A 215 13.99 3.28 13.22
CA HIS A 215 12.84 4.14 13.44
C HIS A 215 11.56 3.57 12.78
N ILE A 216 10.39 4.14 13.12
CA ILE A 216 9.09 3.59 12.70
C ILE A 216 8.90 3.57 11.17
N MET A 217 9.47 4.54 10.47
CA MET A 217 9.33 4.61 9.01
C MET A 217 10.12 3.52 8.29
N GLN A 218 11.27 3.10 8.83
CA GLN A 218 12.00 1.94 8.33
C GLN A 218 11.19 0.65 8.53
N CYS A 219 10.59 0.48 9.71
CA CYS A 219 9.68 -0.64 10.01
C CYS A 219 8.49 -0.70 9.03
N ARG A 220 7.82 0.44 8.82
CA ARG A 220 6.75 0.59 7.81
C ARG A 220 7.21 0.19 6.42
N ALA A 221 8.38 0.66 5.97
CA ALA A 221 8.85 0.37 4.62
C ALA A 221 9.11 -1.14 4.40
N ILE A 222 9.75 -1.81 5.36
CA ILE A 222 9.99 -3.27 5.32
C ILE A 222 8.65 -4.02 5.31
N LYS A 223 7.68 -3.55 6.10
CA LYS A 223 6.34 -4.16 6.16
C LYS A 223 5.54 -3.99 4.88
N ILE A 224 5.54 -2.80 4.29
CA ILE A 224 4.91 -2.54 3.00
C ILE A 224 5.52 -3.43 1.92
N ARG A 225 6.85 -3.57 1.88
CA ARG A 225 7.53 -4.47 0.93
C ARG A 225 7.06 -5.92 1.09
N SER A 226 6.99 -6.42 2.32
CA SER A 226 6.46 -7.76 2.61
C SER A 226 5.02 -7.93 2.15
N GLN A 227 4.18 -6.89 2.28
CA GLN A 227 2.78 -6.93 1.81
C GLN A 227 2.66 -6.85 0.29
N LEU A 228 3.50 -6.03 -0.37
CA LEU A 228 3.57 -5.97 -1.83
C LEU A 228 4.06 -7.29 -2.44
N ALA A 229 5.00 -7.96 -1.76
CA ALA A 229 5.51 -9.26 -2.17
C ALA A 229 4.42 -10.36 -2.20
N ILE A 230 3.24 -10.15 -1.61
CA ILE A 230 2.12 -11.10 -1.73
C ILE A 230 1.76 -11.36 -3.21
N ALA A 231 1.85 -10.33 -4.06
CA ALA A 231 1.55 -10.46 -5.48
C ALA A 231 2.50 -11.39 -6.25
N SER A 232 3.69 -11.70 -5.72
CA SER A 232 4.61 -12.63 -6.38
C SER A 232 4.27 -14.10 -6.14
N TRP A 233 3.37 -14.42 -5.21
CA TRP A 233 3.08 -15.80 -4.85
C TRP A 233 1.61 -16.14 -4.59
N ALA A 234 0.75 -15.16 -4.28
CA ALA A 234 -0.67 -15.40 -4.15
C ALA A 234 -1.37 -15.22 -5.50
N PRO A 235 -2.29 -16.13 -5.88
CA PRO A 235 -2.93 -16.07 -7.20
C PRO A 235 -3.94 -14.92 -7.34
N HIS A 236 -4.47 -14.40 -6.23
CA HIS A 236 -5.50 -13.35 -6.22
C HIS A 236 -5.17 -12.28 -5.19
N VAL A 237 -4.80 -11.09 -5.68
CA VAL A 237 -4.37 -9.97 -4.84
C VAL A 237 -4.97 -8.66 -5.33
N GLU A 238 -5.60 -7.92 -4.43
CA GLU A 238 -6.02 -6.56 -4.67
C GLU A 238 -5.31 -5.60 -3.71
N PHE A 239 -4.75 -4.52 -4.25
CA PHE A 239 -4.22 -3.42 -3.46
C PHE A 239 -5.24 -2.27 -3.42
N VAL A 240 -5.40 -1.64 -2.27
CA VAL A 240 -6.27 -0.48 -2.10
C VAL A 240 -5.64 0.54 -1.17
N ARG A 241 -5.83 1.82 -1.45
CA ARG A 241 -5.49 2.89 -0.53
C ARG A 241 -6.70 3.21 0.33
N HIS A 242 -6.50 3.42 1.62
CA HIS A 242 -7.52 3.83 2.57
C HIS A 242 -8.24 5.10 2.09
N GLU A 243 -7.49 6.01 1.48
CA GLU A 243 -7.97 7.27 0.92
C GLU A 243 -8.97 7.04 -0.23
N ASP A 244 -8.81 5.98 -1.02
CA ASP A 244 -9.68 5.68 -2.17
C ASP A 244 -11.04 5.09 -1.76
N ILE A 245 -11.18 4.66 -0.51
CA ILE A 245 -12.39 4.02 0.01
C ILE A 245 -12.97 4.75 1.21
N LEU A 246 -12.46 5.92 1.57
CA LEU A 246 -12.95 6.65 2.75
C LEU A 246 -14.34 7.25 2.53
N HIS A 247 -14.54 7.81 1.34
CA HIS A 247 -15.79 8.46 0.95
C HIS A 247 -16.80 7.42 0.40
N PRO A 248 -18.09 7.45 0.79
CA PRO A 248 -19.05 6.41 0.42
C PRO A 248 -19.18 6.14 -1.09
N ARG A 249 -19.13 7.21 -1.90
CA ARG A 249 -19.21 7.10 -3.36
C ARG A 249 -18.01 6.37 -3.96
N ASP A 250 -16.81 6.63 -3.43
CA ASP A 250 -15.57 6.04 -3.94
C ASP A 250 -15.39 4.61 -3.43
N ALA A 251 -15.78 4.35 -2.17
CA ALA A 251 -15.92 3.00 -1.63
C ALA A 251 -16.83 2.11 -2.49
N HIS A 252 -18.00 2.64 -2.90
CA HIS A 252 -18.90 1.94 -3.81
C HIS A 252 -18.25 1.67 -5.17
N ARG A 253 -17.64 2.69 -5.79
CA ARG A 253 -16.95 2.52 -7.08
C ARG A 253 -15.84 1.47 -7.01
N TRP A 254 -15.02 1.50 -5.97
CA TRP A 254 -13.96 0.52 -5.75
C TRP A 254 -14.55 -0.89 -5.56
N LEU A 255 -15.55 -1.04 -4.70
CA LEU A 255 -16.16 -2.33 -4.41
C LEU A 255 -16.86 -2.94 -5.64
N SER A 256 -17.57 -2.14 -6.44
CA SER A 256 -18.18 -2.62 -7.69
C SER A 256 -17.12 -3.17 -8.65
N ARG A 257 -15.96 -2.50 -8.77
CA ARG A 257 -14.84 -2.98 -9.59
C ARG A 257 -14.24 -4.26 -9.04
N LEU A 258 -14.08 -4.36 -7.71
CA LEU A 258 -13.59 -5.57 -7.04
C LEU A 258 -14.50 -6.77 -7.32
N ILE A 259 -15.81 -6.58 -7.14
CA ILE A 259 -16.85 -7.60 -7.37
C ILE A 259 -16.80 -8.09 -8.82
N ALA A 260 -16.77 -7.16 -9.78
CA ALA A 260 -16.69 -7.50 -11.20
C ALA A 260 -15.39 -8.24 -11.54
N LYS A 261 -14.24 -7.75 -11.04
CA LYS A 261 -12.90 -8.31 -11.33
C LYS A 261 -12.76 -9.76 -10.85
N TYR A 262 -13.22 -10.05 -9.63
CA TYR A 262 -13.06 -11.37 -9.01
C TYR A 262 -14.32 -12.22 -9.02
N LYS A 263 -15.36 -11.78 -9.76
CA LYS A 263 -16.67 -12.45 -9.85
C LYS A 263 -17.25 -12.77 -8.46
N LEU A 264 -17.10 -11.84 -7.52
CA LEU A 264 -17.67 -11.99 -6.18
C LEU A 264 -19.19 -11.86 -6.24
N LEU A 265 -19.88 -12.42 -5.26
CA LEU A 265 -21.33 -12.31 -5.15
C LEU A 265 -21.65 -11.17 -4.17
N PRO A 266 -22.33 -10.11 -4.63
CA PRO A 266 -22.76 -9.04 -3.73
C PRO A 266 -23.80 -9.57 -2.74
N SER A 267 -23.93 -8.90 -1.60
CA SER A 267 -25.05 -9.15 -0.68
C SER A 267 -26.40 -8.90 -1.38
N LYS A 268 -27.48 -9.47 -0.85
CA LYS A 268 -28.85 -9.24 -1.37
C LYS A 268 -29.30 -7.76 -1.34
N SER A 269 -28.56 -6.89 -0.65
CA SER A 269 -28.81 -5.44 -0.64
C SER A 269 -28.58 -4.84 -2.02
N ARG A 270 -29.56 -4.12 -2.57
CA ARG A 270 -29.38 -3.37 -3.84
C ARG A 270 -28.53 -2.12 -3.66
N THR A 271 -28.39 -1.63 -2.42
CA THR A 271 -27.61 -0.44 -2.07
C THR A 271 -26.42 -0.81 -1.21
N LEU A 272 -25.33 -0.06 -1.37
CA LEU A 272 -24.15 -0.17 -0.50
C LEU A 272 -24.59 0.05 0.94
N ARG A 273 -24.32 -0.91 1.81
CA ARG A 273 -24.55 -0.75 3.23
C ARG A 273 -23.46 0.16 3.81
N PRO A 274 -23.83 1.27 4.46
CA PRO A 274 -22.88 2.11 5.16
C PRO A 274 -22.19 1.33 6.29
N ILE A 275 -20.98 1.73 6.64
CA ILE A 275 -20.17 1.06 7.65
C ILE A 275 -20.40 1.74 9.00
N PHE A 276 -21.09 1.02 9.89
CA PHE A 276 -21.45 1.54 11.21
C PHE A 276 -20.43 1.21 12.31
N LEU A 277 -19.40 0.40 12.02
CA LEU A 277 -18.46 -0.10 13.04
C LEU A 277 -17.02 0.18 12.63
N TYR A 278 -16.43 1.29 13.10
CA TYR A 278 -15.04 1.60 12.75
C TYR A 278 -14.00 0.92 13.65
N LYS A 279 -14.29 0.61 14.92
CA LYS A 279 -13.26 0.11 15.89
C LYS A 279 -13.77 -0.77 17.03
N GLY A 280 -14.56 -1.81 16.77
CA GLY A 280 -14.85 -2.87 17.76
C GLY A 280 -15.38 -2.40 19.12
N MET A 281 -15.87 -1.16 19.23
CA MET A 281 -16.51 -0.65 20.41
C MET A 281 -17.95 -1.15 20.40
N GLU A 282 -18.43 -1.63 21.54
CA GLU A 282 -19.81 -2.11 21.74
C GLU A 282 -20.84 -1.03 21.42
N GLN A 283 -20.44 0.25 21.42
CA GLN A 283 -21.24 1.35 20.91
C GLN A 283 -21.09 1.45 19.39
N GLU A 284 -22.20 1.22 18.68
CA GLU A 284 -22.35 1.48 17.24
C GLU A 284 -22.08 2.95 16.90
N ARG A 285 -20.79 3.32 16.79
CA ARG A 285 -20.39 4.63 16.29
C ARG A 285 -20.20 4.54 14.79
N SER A 286 -21.13 5.15 14.06
CA SER A 286 -21.04 5.29 12.61
C SER A 286 -19.69 5.90 12.21
N PHE A 287 -19.08 5.34 11.17
CA PHE A 287 -17.86 5.92 10.64
C PHE A 287 -18.17 7.30 10.04
N ASN A 288 -17.63 8.35 10.64
CA ASN A 288 -17.81 9.72 10.16
C ASN A 288 -16.72 10.05 9.13
N ALA A 289 -17.02 9.81 7.85
CA ALA A 289 -16.11 10.10 6.74
C ALA A 289 -15.73 11.59 6.67
N GLY A 290 -16.69 12.50 6.89
CA GLY A 290 -16.43 13.94 6.88
C GLY A 290 -15.40 14.35 7.93
N LYS A 291 -15.54 13.84 9.16
CA LYS A 291 -14.56 14.05 10.24
C LYS A 291 -13.20 13.46 9.89
N ALA A 292 -13.16 12.21 9.42
CA ALA A 292 -11.92 11.54 9.05
C ALA A 292 -11.17 12.28 7.92
N MET A 293 -11.90 12.84 6.95
CA MET A 293 -11.34 13.66 5.88
C MET A 293 -10.88 15.03 6.41
N SER A 294 -11.65 15.68 7.28
CA SER A 294 -11.28 17.00 7.82
C SER A 294 -10.06 16.97 8.72
N GLU A 295 -9.80 15.84 9.40
CA GLU A 295 -8.63 15.63 10.27
C GLU A 295 -7.41 15.07 9.52
N SER A 296 -7.58 14.67 8.26
CA SER A 296 -6.53 14.07 7.44
C SER A 296 -5.71 15.14 6.72
N VAL A 297 -4.38 15.08 6.81
CA VAL A 297 -3.51 15.98 6.03
C VAL A 297 -3.55 15.69 4.54
N TRP A 298 -4.03 14.50 4.14
CA TRP A 298 -4.20 14.12 2.75
C TRP A 298 -5.38 14.84 2.08
N PHE A 299 -6.49 15.00 2.80
CA PHE A 299 -7.70 15.63 2.27
C PHE A 299 -7.82 17.11 2.64
N ASN A 300 -7.21 17.53 3.75
CA ASN A 300 -7.30 18.89 4.26
C ASN A 300 -5.91 19.53 4.35
N THR A 301 -5.39 20.01 3.23
CA THR A 301 -4.07 20.66 3.16
C THR A 301 -4.01 21.96 3.97
N SER A 302 -5.15 22.62 4.23
CA SER A 302 -5.21 23.82 5.08
C SER A 302 -4.76 23.56 6.52
N LEU A 303 -4.79 22.31 6.99
CA LEU A 303 -4.20 21.92 8.27
C LEU A 303 -2.70 22.25 8.31
N LEU A 304 -1.99 22.09 7.20
CA LEU A 304 -0.56 22.40 7.13
C LEU A 304 -0.31 23.91 7.22
N GLU A 305 -1.22 24.73 6.71
CA GLU A 305 -1.12 26.19 6.72
C GLU A 305 -1.46 26.78 8.09
N THR A 306 -2.47 26.22 8.76
CA THR A 306 -3.05 26.79 9.98
C THR A 306 -2.54 26.13 11.26
N ASN A 307 -2.05 24.90 11.21
CA ASN A 307 -1.63 24.15 12.38
C ASN A 307 -0.11 23.87 12.37
N LYS A 308 0.63 24.67 13.14
CA LYS A 308 2.10 24.55 13.29
C LYS A 308 2.53 23.14 13.71
N THR A 309 1.84 22.54 14.69
CA THR A 309 2.16 21.19 15.19
C THR A 309 2.02 20.14 14.09
N VAL A 310 0.91 20.16 13.32
CA VAL A 310 0.71 19.22 12.22
C VAL A 310 1.78 19.37 11.15
N ARG A 311 2.16 20.61 10.82
CA ARG A 311 3.25 20.89 9.87
C ARG A 311 4.59 20.31 10.33
N GLU A 312 4.95 20.49 11.61
CA GLU A 312 6.17 19.93 12.20
C GLU A 312 6.16 18.40 12.18
N GLN A 313 5.02 17.78 12.49
CA GLN A 313 4.84 16.33 12.43
C GLN A 313 4.99 15.79 11.00
N VAL A 314 4.37 16.44 10.01
CA VAL A 314 4.52 16.07 8.59
C VAL A 314 5.97 16.20 8.14
N HIS A 315 6.64 17.30 8.48
CA HIS A 315 8.05 17.49 8.17
C HIS A 315 8.93 16.38 8.76
N LEU A 316 8.67 15.99 10.01
CA LEU A 316 9.41 14.90 10.65
C LEU A 316 9.15 13.55 9.95
N VAL A 317 7.90 13.24 9.59
CA VAL A 317 7.59 12.02 8.84
C VAL A 317 8.32 11.99 7.50
N THR A 318 8.30 13.10 6.74
CA THR A 318 9.04 13.23 5.48
C THR A 318 10.53 12.99 5.70
N LYS A 319 11.15 13.66 6.68
CA LYS A 319 12.56 13.49 7.02
C LYS A 319 12.92 12.02 7.31
N MET A 320 12.08 11.31 8.07
CA MET A 320 12.31 9.89 8.39
C MET A 320 12.10 8.99 7.16
N MET A 321 11.17 9.33 6.27
CA MET A 321 11.01 8.61 5.01
C MET A 321 12.25 8.75 4.11
N ASP A 322 12.80 9.95 3.99
CA ASP A 322 13.98 10.21 3.16
C ASP A 322 15.19 9.41 3.64
N GLN A 323 15.43 9.40 4.96
CA GLN A 323 16.46 8.55 5.58
C GLN A 323 16.27 7.05 5.28
N THR A 324 15.01 6.61 5.17
CA THR A 324 14.72 5.20 4.81
C THR A 324 15.08 4.91 3.37
N VAL A 325 14.83 5.84 2.45
CA VAL A 325 15.15 5.68 1.02
C VAL A 325 16.67 5.61 0.83
N GLU A 326 17.42 6.52 1.47
CA GLU A 326 18.89 6.52 1.42
C GLU A 326 19.49 5.19 1.86
N VAL A 327 19.00 4.62 2.97
CA VAL A 327 19.44 3.29 3.45
C VAL A 327 19.10 2.20 2.43
N GLN A 328 17.95 2.29 1.77
CA GLN A 328 17.53 1.29 0.79
C GLN A 328 18.40 1.35 -0.48
N GLU A 329 18.66 2.53 -1.03
CA GLU A 329 19.52 2.67 -2.20
C GLU A 329 20.94 2.16 -1.93
N LEU A 330 21.50 2.43 -0.74
CA LEU A 330 22.81 1.93 -0.33
C LEU A 330 22.86 0.40 -0.20
N CYS A 331 21.83 -0.23 0.37
CA CYS A 331 21.79 -1.70 0.50
C CYS A 331 21.57 -2.41 -0.84
N TYR A 332 20.83 -1.82 -1.78
CA TYR A 332 20.53 -2.45 -3.07
C TYR A 332 21.59 -2.18 -4.15
N GLY A 333 22.28 -1.02 -4.12
CA GLY A 333 23.40 -0.75 -5.02
C GLY A 333 24.56 -1.73 -4.85
N TYR A 334 24.74 -2.26 -3.63
CA TYR A 334 25.79 -3.24 -3.32
C TYR A 334 25.43 -4.68 -3.70
N LEU A 335 24.15 -5.03 -3.73
CA LEU A 335 23.66 -6.37 -4.11
C LEU A 335 23.55 -6.58 -5.63
N MET A 336 23.63 -5.51 -6.41
CA MET A 336 23.61 -5.54 -7.89
C MET A 336 25.00 -5.36 -8.51
N SER A 337 26.04 -5.16 -7.67
CA SER A 337 27.44 -4.97 -8.08
C SER A 337 28.37 -6.09 -7.58
N ALA A 338 27.83 -7.08 -6.86
CA ALA A 338 28.44 -8.35 -6.53
C ALA A 338 27.70 -9.47 -7.25
#